data_AF-A0A244E2I4-F1
#
_entry.id   AF-A0A244E2I4-F1
#
_cell.length_a   1.000
_cell.length_b   1.000
_cell.length_c   1.000
_cell.angle_alpha   90.00
_cell.angle_beta   90.00
_cell.angle_gamma   90.00
#
_symmetry.space_group_name_H-M   'P 1'
#
loop_
_entity.id
_entity.type
_entity.pdbx_description
1 polymer ?
#
loop_
_entity_poly.entity_id
_entity_poly.type
_entity_poly.pdbx_seq_one_letter_code
_entity_poly.pdbx_strand_id
1 'polypeptide(L)'
;MGFNHAEGEATGEGKPRPLPMQILDEATGYLIALGASAALWRQQHEGGSWLVRVSLAWLKTVASGFGELRGVRLSAQLARTPIAWRRPPMPPGNHPPRWP
;
A
#
# COMPACT_ATOMS: atom_id res chain seq x y z
N MET A 1 15.68 2.22 0.64
CA MET A 1 15.35 1.03 1.45
C MET A 1 13.92 0.58 1.20
N GLY A 2 13.71 -0.72 0.95
CA GLY A 2 12.40 -1.34 0.72
C GLY A 2 11.95 -2.21 1.90
N PHE A 3 10.67 -2.61 1.95
CA PHE A 3 10.07 -3.32 3.09
C PHE A 3 10.84 -4.57 3.54
N ASN A 4 11.28 -5.41 2.60
CA ASN A 4 11.98 -6.66 2.95
C ASN A 4 13.30 -6.39 3.69
N HIS A 5 13.95 -5.24 3.45
CA HIS A 5 15.16 -4.84 4.15
C HIS A 5 14.84 -4.37 5.58
N ALA A 6 13.78 -3.56 5.76
CA ALA A 6 13.35 -3.08 7.07
C ALA A 6 12.86 -4.23 7.98
N GLU A 7 12.15 -5.21 7.44
CA GLU A 7 11.77 -6.45 8.17
C GLU A 7 13.00 -7.28 8.55
N GLY A 8 13.98 -7.39 7.64
CA GLY A 8 15.26 -8.07 7.93
C GLY A 8 16.02 -7.41 9.08
N GLU A 9 16.04 -6.08 9.14
CA GLU A 9 16.62 -5.33 10.26
C GLU A 9 15.82 -5.48 11.56
N ALA A 10 14.48 -5.42 11.49
CA ALA A 10 13.61 -5.55 12.66
C ALA A 10 13.69 -6.94 13.34
N THR A 11 14.01 -7.99 12.58
CA THR A 11 14.20 -9.35 13.12
C THR A 11 15.61 -9.61 13.67
N GLY A 12 16.55 -8.65 13.54
CA GLY A 12 17.93 -8.76 14.03
C GLY A 12 18.87 -9.62 13.18
N GLU A 13 18.37 -10.28 12.14
CA GLU A 13 19.18 -11.10 11.23
C GLU A 13 19.77 -10.31 10.05
N GLY A 14 19.25 -9.10 9.78
CA GLY A 14 19.71 -8.22 8.68
C GLY A 14 19.46 -8.76 7.27
N LYS A 15 18.96 -9.99 7.14
CA LYS A 15 18.70 -10.65 5.87
C LYS A 15 17.28 -10.33 5.38
N PRO A 16 17.10 -9.85 4.13
CA PRO A 16 15.77 -9.62 3.59
C PRO A 16 14.96 -10.90 3.57
N ARG A 17 13.78 -10.88 4.19
CA ARG A 17 12.82 -11.98 4.16
C ARG A 17 11.67 -11.64 3.22
N PRO A 18 11.26 -12.57 2.34
CA PRO A 18 10.05 -12.37 1.57
C PRO A 18 8.86 -12.35 2.53
N LEU A 19 8.05 -11.29 2.46
CA LEU A 19 6.76 -11.28 3.15
C LEU A 19 5.91 -12.44 2.64
N PRO A 20 5.10 -13.09 3.51
CA PRO A 20 4.22 -14.19 3.11
C PRO A 20 3.19 -13.78 2.04
N MET A 21 3.01 -12.47 1.81
CA MET A 21 2.16 -11.92 0.74
C MET A 21 2.84 -10.69 0.13
N GLN A 22 2.93 -10.63 -1.21
CA GLN A 22 3.41 -9.47 -1.96
C GLN A 22 2.27 -8.46 -2.17
N ILE A 23 1.74 -7.94 -1.07
CA ILE A 23 0.56 -7.05 -1.06
C ILE A 23 0.75 -5.81 -1.95
N LEU A 24 2.00 -5.37 -2.13
CA LEU A 24 2.36 -4.24 -2.99
C LEU A 24 2.16 -4.56 -4.47
N ASP A 25 2.59 -5.75 -4.90
CA ASP A 25 2.44 -6.21 -6.27
C ASP A 25 0.96 -6.47 -6.57
N GLU A 26 0.25 -7.08 -5.62
CA GLU A 26 -1.18 -7.36 -5.74
C GLU A 26 -2.02 -6.07 -5.82
N ALA A 27 -1.78 -5.11 -4.93
CA ALA A 27 -2.45 -3.80 -4.99
C ALA A 27 -2.13 -3.04 -6.29
N THR A 28 -0.89 -3.14 -6.77
CA THR A 28 -0.49 -2.54 -8.06
C THR A 28 -1.26 -3.17 -9.22
N GLY A 29 -1.50 -4.48 -9.19
CA GLY A 29 -2.35 -5.18 -10.16
C GLY A 29 -3.76 -4.60 -10.26
N TYR A 30 -4.41 -4.35 -9.11
CA TYR A 30 -5.74 -3.71 -9.09
C TYR A 30 -5.73 -2.28 -9.64
N LEU A 31 -4.67 -1.50 -9.38
CA LEU A 31 -4.53 -0.15 -9.92
C LEU A 31 -4.35 -0.13 -11.44
N ILE A 32 -3.60 -1.08 -11.99
CA ILE A 32 -3.47 -1.25 -13.44
C ILE A 32 -4.83 -1.61 -14.06
N ALA A 33 -5.55 -2.55 -13.45
CA ALA A 33 -6.86 -2.97 -13.94
C ALA A 33 -7.84 -1.80 -13.99
N LEU A 34 -7.94 -1.02 -12.90
CA LEU A 34 -8.77 0.18 -12.84
C LEU A 34 -8.37 1.22 -13.89
N GLY A 35 -7.06 1.50 -14.00
CA GLY A 35 -6.54 2.46 -14.97
C GLY A 35 -6.83 2.06 -16.41
N ALA A 36 -6.70 0.77 -16.74
CA ALA A 36 -7.04 0.22 -18.05
C ALA A 36 -8.54 0.35 -18.35
N SER A 37 -9.41 0.04 -17.39
CA SER A 37 -10.86 0.23 -17.55
C SER A 37 -11.23 1.70 -17.81
N ALA A 38 -10.60 2.63 -17.09
CA ALA A 38 -10.80 4.06 -17.31
C ALA A 38 -10.29 4.51 -18.69
N ALA A 39 -9.12 4.03 -19.11
CA ALA A 39 -8.56 4.32 -20.44
C ALA A 39 -9.47 3.83 -21.57
N LEU A 40 -10.03 2.63 -21.45
CA LEU A 40 -10.98 2.08 -22.41
C LEU A 40 -12.27 2.89 -22.45
N TRP A 41 -12.81 3.27 -21.29
CA TRP A 41 -14.00 4.12 -21.23
C TRP A 41 -13.77 5.45 -21.95
N ARG A 42 -12.62 6.10 -21.73
CA ARG A 42 -12.26 7.34 -22.43
C ARG A 42 -12.05 7.12 -23.91
N GLN A 43 -11.41 6.03 -24.32
CA GLN A 43 -11.25 5.69 -25.72
C GLN A 43 -12.60 5.56 -26.45
N GLN A 44 -13.61 4.98 -25.80
CA GLN A 44 -14.95 4.83 -26.38
C GLN A 44 -15.71 6.15 -26.54
N HIS A 45 -15.49 7.12 -25.66
CA HIS A 45 -16.25 8.38 -25.64
C HIS A 45 -15.51 9.53 -26.32
N GLU A 46 -14.19 9.58 -26.18
CA GLU A 46 -13.32 10.67 -26.62
C GLU A 46 -12.43 10.27 -27.82
N GLY A 47 -12.36 8.97 -28.15
CA GLY A 47 -11.43 8.44 -29.14
C GLY A 47 -9.96 8.43 -28.67
N GLY A 48 -9.05 8.16 -29.59
CA GLY A 48 -7.60 8.22 -29.35
C GLY A 48 -7.00 7.04 -28.58
N SER A 49 -5.78 7.24 -28.07
CA SER A 49 -5.00 6.28 -27.29
C SER A 49 -4.59 6.90 -25.97
N TRP A 50 -4.71 6.15 -24.88
CA TRP A 50 -4.50 6.63 -23.52
C TRP A 50 -3.39 5.84 -22.83
N LEU A 51 -2.40 6.54 -22.28
CA LEU A 51 -1.31 5.93 -21.52
C LEU A 51 -1.65 5.90 -20.02
N VAL A 52 -1.69 4.70 -19.45
CA VAL A 52 -1.84 4.50 -17.99
C VAL A 52 -0.45 4.29 -17.39
N ARG A 53 -0.08 5.12 -16.41
CA ARG A 53 1.15 4.95 -15.62
C ARG A 53 0.80 4.76 -14.16
N VAL A 54 1.21 3.64 -13.60
CA VAL A 54 1.17 3.38 -12.16
C VAL A 54 2.59 3.35 -11.61
N SER A 55 2.75 3.66 -10.33
CA SER A 55 4.04 3.56 -9.65
C SER A 55 3.86 3.02 -8.26
N LEU A 56 4.73 2.08 -7.89
CA LEU A 56 4.94 1.66 -6.51
C LEU A 56 5.48 2.78 -5.62
N ALA A 57 5.93 3.92 -6.18
CA ALA A 57 6.46 5.06 -5.42
C ALA A 57 5.39 5.79 -4.58
N TRP A 58 4.15 5.32 -4.57
CA TRP A 58 3.09 5.81 -3.70
C TRP A 58 3.22 5.33 -2.24
N LEU A 59 4.47 5.21 -1.77
CA LEU A 59 4.81 4.82 -0.42
C LEU A 59 4.80 6.04 0.50
N LYS A 60 4.04 5.98 1.59
CA LYS A 60 4.07 6.91 2.71
C LYS A 60 4.86 6.29 3.86
N THR A 61 5.71 7.10 4.48
CA THR A 61 6.35 6.73 5.74
C THR A 61 5.45 7.10 6.92
N VAL A 62 5.31 6.19 7.88
CA VAL A 62 4.52 6.35 9.10
C VAL A 62 5.27 5.79 10.30
N ALA A 63 5.25 6.51 11.42
CA ALA A 63 5.72 5.98 12.69
C ALA A 63 4.79 4.85 13.19
N SER A 64 5.37 3.80 13.77
CA SER A 64 4.65 2.62 14.27
C SER A 64 5.32 2.00 15.49
N GLY A 65 4.68 1.00 16.10
CA GLY A 65 5.28 0.21 17.18
C GLY A 65 6.46 -0.67 16.76
N PHE A 66 6.73 -0.78 15.45
CA PHE A 66 7.89 -1.47 14.88
C PHE A 66 8.98 -0.50 14.40
N GLY A 67 8.87 0.79 14.72
CA GLY A 67 9.70 1.85 14.13
C GLY A 67 9.05 2.52 12.92
N GLU A 68 9.84 3.23 12.11
CA GLU A 68 9.39 3.87 10.87
C GLU A 68 9.03 2.81 9.82
N LEU A 69 7.76 2.78 9.38
CA LEU A 69 7.28 1.90 8.33
C LEU A 69 7.01 2.68 7.05
N ARG A 70 7.37 2.09 5.90
CA ARG A 70 7.17 2.72 4.60
C ARG A 70 6.12 1.96 3.77
N GLY A 71 4.84 2.25 3.98
CA GLY A 71 3.66 1.58 3.41
C GLY A 71 3.10 2.19 2.14
N VAL A 72 2.37 1.45 1.30
CA VAL A 72 1.55 2.05 0.23
C VAL A 72 0.47 2.91 0.88
N ARG A 73 0.40 4.19 0.49
CA ARG A 73 -0.70 5.05 0.90
C ARG A 73 -1.99 4.43 0.33
N LEU A 74 -3.14 4.73 0.94
CA LEU A 74 -4.43 4.16 0.53
C LEU A 74 -4.93 4.81 -0.77
N SER A 75 -4.93 4.06 -1.87
CA SER A 75 -5.04 4.59 -3.25
C SER A 75 -6.36 5.31 -3.51
N ALA A 76 -7.41 4.92 -2.79
CA ALA A 76 -8.65 5.67 -2.71
C ALA A 76 -8.60 6.73 -1.59
N GLN A 77 -8.77 8.00 -1.95
CA GLN A 77 -8.95 9.09 -1.00
C GLN A 77 -10.36 9.67 -1.16
N LEU A 78 -11.19 9.51 -0.13
CA LEU A 78 -12.53 10.07 -0.08
C LEU A 78 -12.50 11.43 0.62
N ALA A 79 -12.91 12.48 -0.09
CA ALA A 79 -12.88 13.85 0.43
C ALA A 79 -13.76 14.06 1.67
N ARG A 80 -14.89 13.33 1.78
CA ARG A 80 -15.85 13.47 2.90
C ARG A 80 -15.67 12.42 4.01
N THR A 81 -15.11 11.27 3.68
CA THR A 81 -14.96 10.14 4.61
C THR A 81 -13.54 9.59 4.52
N PRO A 82 -12.55 10.30 5.08
CA PRO A 82 -11.14 9.92 4.94
C PRO A 82 -10.92 8.47 5.36
N ILE A 83 -10.48 7.63 4.41
CA ILE A 83 -10.15 6.24 4.69
C ILE A 83 -8.81 6.21 5.39
N ALA A 84 -8.82 5.85 6.67
CA ALA A 84 -7.62 5.76 7.48
C ALA A 84 -7.73 4.59 8.46
N TRP A 85 -6.60 3.94 8.71
CA TRP A 85 -6.46 3.06 9.85
C TRP A 85 -6.42 3.92 11.12
N ARG A 86 -7.42 3.75 12.00
CA ARG A 86 -7.49 4.50 13.26
C ARG A 86 -6.42 4.10 14.27
N ARG A 87 -5.86 2.89 14.13
CA ARG A 87 -4.81 2.36 15.00
C ARG A 87 -3.54 2.14 14.16
N PRO A 88 -2.38 2.59 14.63
CA PRO A 88 -1.12 2.31 13.96
C PRO A 88 -0.77 0.81 14.05
N PRO A 89 0.05 0.27 13.13
CA PRO A 89 0.61 -1.07 13.26
C PRO A 89 1.44 -1.18 14.55
N MET A 90 1.20 -2.22 15.34
CA MET A 90 1.89 -2.47 16.61
C MET A 90 2.17 -3.97 16.78
N PRO A 91 3.20 -4.37 17.54
CA PRO A 91 3.42 -5.77 17.92
C PRO A 91 2.17 -6.44 18.50
N PRO A 92 1.95 -7.75 18.24
CA PRO A 92 0.88 -8.51 18.88
C PRO A 92 0.93 -8.37 20.41
N GLY A 93 -0.24 -8.19 21.04
CA GLY A 93 -0.36 -8.00 22.50
C GLY A 93 -0.44 -6.54 22.98
N ASN A 94 -0.15 -5.55 22.13
CA ASN A 94 -0.21 -4.12 22.50
C ASN A 94 -1.63 -3.52 22.60
N HIS A 95 -2.67 -4.30 22.30
CA HIS A 95 -4.05 -3.86 22.41
C HIS A 95 -4.85 -4.81 23.31
N PRO A 96 -5.69 -4.28 24.21
CA PRO A 96 -6.59 -5.11 24.99
C PRO A 96 -7.52 -5.90 24.05
N PRO A 97 -7.92 -7.14 24.43
CA PRO A 97 -8.77 -8.02 23.62
C PRO A 97 -10.22 -7.53 23.62
N ARG A 98 -10.44 -6.32 23.09
CA ARG A 98 -11.74 -5.68 22.92
C ARG A 98 -11.86 -5.19 21.49
N TRP A 99 -13.01 -5.43 20.88
CA TRP A 99 -13.31 -4.80 19.61
C TRP A 99 -13.58 -3.28 19.80
N PRO A 100 -13.07 -2.40 18.91
CA PRO A 100 -13.40 -0.98 18.90
C PRO A 100 -14.85 -0.73 18.51
#